data_AF-A0A968AA62-F1
#
_entry.id   AF-A0A968AA62-F1
#
_cell.length_a   1.000
_cell.length_b   1.000
_cell.length_c   1.000
_cell.angle_alpha   90.00
_cell.angle_beta   90.00
_cell.angle_gamma   90.00
#
_symmetry.space_group_name_H-M   'P 1'
#
loop_
_entity.id
_entity.type
_entity.pdbx_description
1 polymer ?
#
loop_
_entity_poly.entity_id
_entity_poly.type
_entity_poly.pdbx_seq_one_letter_code
_entity_poly.pdbx_strand_id
1 'polypeptide(L)'
;MRKALYIILLVMIVSLAACSSTPPEAACLDGVEVEIMTTESGVEFVRTPDACFKDLPDWPYEPQYVEIDGLRQAYVDVGPA
;
A
#
# COMPACT_ATOMS: atom_id res chain seq x y z
N MET A 1 19.97 -21.89 -36.39
CA MET A 1 19.84 -22.57 -35.08
C MET A 1 20.32 -21.70 -33.91
N ARG A 2 21.55 -21.14 -33.92
CA ARG A 2 22.06 -20.27 -32.84
C ARG A 2 21.20 -19.02 -32.56
N LYS A 3 20.70 -18.33 -33.60
CA LYS A 3 19.82 -17.16 -33.45
C LYS A 3 18.45 -17.50 -32.82
N ALA A 4 17.88 -18.65 -33.17
CA ALA A 4 16.64 -19.15 -32.56
C ALA A 4 16.85 -19.51 -31.09
N LEU A 5 18.01 -20.08 -30.74
CA LEU A 5 18.39 -20.36 -29.35
C LEU A 5 18.53 -19.06 -28.53
N TYR A 6 19.12 -18.00 -29.08
CA TYR A 6 19.20 -16.69 -28.40
C TYR A 6 17.83 -16.04 -28.22
N ILE A 7 16.94 -16.14 -29.21
CA ILE A 7 15.58 -15.61 -29.10
C ILE A 7 14.78 -16.38 -28.03
N ILE A 8 14.87 -17.72 -28.01
CA ILE A 8 14.21 -18.55 -27.00
C ILE A 8 14.78 -18.26 -25.60
N LEU A 9 16.11 -18.09 -25.47
CA LEU A 9 16.75 -17.73 -24.21
C LEU A 9 16.28 -16.35 -23.71
N LEU A 10 16.19 -15.37 -24.62
CA LEU A 10 15.75 -14.01 -24.29
C LEU A 10 14.26 -13.99 -23.90
N VAL A 11 13.42 -14.77 -24.57
CA VAL A 11 11.99 -14.92 -24.22
C VAL A 11 11.81 -15.61 -22.86
N MET A 12 12.60 -16.65 -22.55
CA MET A 12 12.58 -17.32 -21.24
C MET A 12 13.00 -16.40 -20.10
N ILE A 13 14.01 -15.55 -20.31
CA ILE A 13 14.48 -14.57 -19.31
C ILE A 13 13.40 -13.52 -19.03
N VAL A 14 12.64 -13.10 -20.05
CA VAL A 14 11.54 -12.13 -19.90
C VAL A 14 10.35 -12.72 -19.13
N SER A 15 10.03 -14.00 -19.32
CA SER A 15 8.93 -14.66 -18.60
C SER A 15 9.25 -15.01 -17.14
N LEU A 16 10.53 -15.17 -16.79
CA LEU A 16 10.98 -15.42 -15.40
C LEU A 16 10.97 -14.16 -14.52
N ALA A 17 11.04 -12.96 -15.09
CA ALA A 17 11.05 -11.69 -14.34
C ALA A 17 9.65 -11.12 -14.03
N ALA A 18 8.58 -11.71 -14.57
CA ALA A 18 7.22 -11.16 -14.49
C ALA A 18 6.45 -11.52 -13.21
N CYS A 19 7.00 -12.37 -12.33
CA CYS A 19 6.30 -12.85 -11.13
C CYS A 19 7.19 -12.76 -9.88
N SER A 20 7.62 -11.57 -9.48
CA SER A 20 8.06 -11.34 -8.10
C SER A 20 6.92 -10.66 -7.33
N SER A 21 5.97 -11.45 -6.82
CA SER A 21 4.87 -10.96 -5.99
C SER A 21 5.29 -10.77 -4.53
N THR A 22 6.57 -10.54 -4.24
CA THR A 22 6.99 -10.13 -2.91
C THR A 22 6.37 -8.75 -2.68
N PRO A 23 5.42 -8.61 -1.74
CA PRO A 23 4.95 -7.28 -1.39
C PRO A 23 6.18 -6.48 -0.98
N PRO A 24 6.36 -5.24 -1.48
CA PRO A 24 7.42 -4.41 -0.94
C PRO A 24 7.24 -4.42 0.59
N GLU A 25 8.31 -4.75 1.31
CA GLU A 25 8.47 -4.34 2.70
C GLU A 25 7.98 -2.89 2.78
N ALA A 26 7.19 -2.54 3.80
CA ALA A 26 6.42 -1.30 3.83
C ALA A 26 7.33 -0.06 3.79
N ALA A 27 7.86 0.27 2.62
CA ALA A 27 8.91 1.26 2.38
C ALA A 27 8.43 2.66 2.76
N CYS A 28 7.11 2.84 2.81
CA CYS A 28 6.49 4.05 3.34
C CYS A 28 6.75 4.28 4.85
N LEU A 29 7.21 3.26 5.58
CA LEU A 29 7.61 3.34 6.98
C LEU A 29 9.12 3.53 7.15
N ASP A 30 9.91 3.53 6.07
CA ASP A 30 11.36 3.71 6.16
C ASP A 30 11.68 5.09 6.75
N GLY A 31 12.33 5.11 7.92
CA GLY A 31 12.65 6.33 8.65
C GLY A 31 11.46 7.00 9.34
N VAL A 32 10.30 6.34 9.39
CA VAL A 32 9.15 6.80 10.16
C VAL A 32 9.25 6.29 11.59
N GLU A 33 9.33 7.19 12.56
CA GLU A 33 9.11 6.87 13.97
C GLU A 33 7.60 6.78 14.23
N VAL A 34 7.14 5.62 14.70
CA VAL A 34 5.72 5.39 14.99
C VAL A 34 5.38 6.02 16.33
N GLU A 35 4.59 7.09 16.30
CA GLU A 35 4.06 7.74 17.49
C GLU A 35 2.89 6.94 18.08
N ILE A 36 2.97 6.63 19.38
CA ILE A 36 1.88 6.07 20.16
C ILE A 36 1.06 7.23 20.73
N MET A 37 -0.20 7.31 20.33
CA MET A 37 -1.17 8.27 20.83
C MET A 37 -2.11 7.58 21.83
N THR A 38 -2.86 8.37 22.60
CA THR A 38 -3.83 7.84 23.57
C THR A 38 -5.12 8.64 23.50
N THR A 39 -6.26 7.96 23.44
CA THR A 39 -7.58 8.60 23.51
C THR A 39 -7.87 9.12 24.93
N GLU A 40 -8.90 9.95 25.08
CA GLU A 40 -9.34 10.42 26.40
C GLU A 40 -9.75 9.28 27.34
N SER A 41 -10.25 8.16 26.79
CA SER A 41 -10.60 6.96 27.56
C SER A 41 -9.41 6.07 27.90
N GLY A 42 -8.18 6.47 27.54
CA GLY A 42 -6.96 5.72 27.84
C GLY A 42 -6.63 4.61 26.84
N VAL A 43 -7.18 4.65 25.63
CA VAL A 43 -6.86 3.64 24.59
C VAL A 43 -5.63 4.08 23.82
N GLU A 44 -4.57 3.28 23.86
CA GLU A 44 -3.37 3.49 23.05
C GLU A 44 -3.61 3.09 21.59
N PHE A 45 -3.15 3.93 20.65
CA PHE A 45 -3.28 3.67 19.23
C PHE A 45 -2.13 4.31 18.43
N VAL A 46 -1.98 3.86 17.19
CA VAL A 46 -1.05 4.44 16.21
C VAL A 46 -1.82 4.80 14.95
N ARG A 47 -1.20 5.59 14.07
CA ARG A 47 -1.81 5.97 12.78
C ARG A 47 -0.79 5.76 11.67
N THR A 48 -1.16 4.96 10.67
CA THR A 48 -0.35 4.77 9.47
C THR A 48 -0.14 6.12 8.78
N PRO A 49 1.11 6.50 8.43
CA PRO A 49 1.37 7.73 7.70
C PRO A 49 0.64 7.76 6.35
N ASP A 50 0.16 8.94 5.94
CA ASP A 50 -0.58 9.10 4.68
C ASP A 50 0.25 8.69 3.44
N ALA A 51 1.58 8.79 3.53
CA ALA A 51 2.50 8.36 2.48
C ALA A 51 2.36 6.86 2.13
N CYS A 52 1.89 6.03 3.06
CA CYS A 52 1.63 4.61 2.82
C CYS A 52 0.42 4.34 1.93
N PHE A 53 -0.44 5.34 1.70
CA PHE A 53 -1.62 5.23 0.84
C PHE A 53 -1.42 5.94 -0.52
N LYS A 54 -0.18 6.34 -0.84
CA LYS A 54 0.14 6.98 -2.10
C LYS A 54 0.26 5.96 -3.23
N ASP A 55 -0.20 6.33 -4.43
CA ASP A 55 -0.05 5.57 -5.68
C ASP A 55 -0.60 4.13 -5.62
N LEU A 56 -1.68 3.92 -4.86
CA LEU A 56 -2.34 2.63 -4.77
C LEU A 56 -2.94 2.24 -6.14
N PRO A 57 -2.65 1.02 -6.65
CA PRO A 57 -3.18 0.58 -7.94
C PRO A 57 -4.70 0.39 -7.86
N ASP A 58 -5.41 0.91 -8.86
CA ASP A 58 -6.87 0.80 -9.01
C ASP A 58 -7.69 1.32 -7.81
N TRP A 59 -7.11 2.22 -7.01
CA TRP A 59 -7.76 2.81 -5.83
C TRP A 59 -7.86 4.34 -5.94
N PRO A 60 -8.79 4.89 -6.74
CA PRO A 60 -8.90 6.33 -6.98
C PRO A 60 -9.71 7.08 -5.93
N TYR A 61 -10.03 6.44 -4.80
CA TYR A 61 -10.99 6.97 -3.83
C TYR A 61 -10.32 7.87 -2.80
N GLU A 62 -10.89 9.06 -2.60
CA GLU A 62 -10.46 9.99 -1.55
C GLU A 62 -10.95 9.50 -0.19
N PRO A 63 -10.07 9.41 0.83
CA PRO A 63 -10.49 9.00 2.16
C PRO A 63 -11.29 10.13 2.82
N GLN A 64 -12.42 9.77 3.40
CA GLN A 64 -13.17 10.59 4.34
C GLN A 64 -12.92 10.08 5.76
N TYR A 65 -13.14 10.92 6.76
CA TYR A 65 -12.89 10.56 8.15
C TYR A 65 -14.05 10.94 9.05
N VAL A 66 -14.33 10.07 10.01
CA VAL A 66 -15.21 10.34 11.14
C VAL A 66 -14.45 10.04 12.43
N GLU A 67 -14.73 10.82 13.47
CA GLU A 67 -14.17 10.62 14.80
C GLU A 67 -15.19 9.91 15.69
N ILE A 68 -14.76 8.82 16.33
CA ILE A 68 -15.58 7.99 17.23
C ILE A 68 -14.72 7.67 18.45
N ASP A 69 -15.14 8.11 19.63
CA ASP A 69 -14.45 7.87 20.91
C ASP A 69 -12.94 8.24 20.89
N GLY A 70 -12.59 9.34 20.19
CA GLY A 70 -11.20 9.81 20.04
C GLY A 70 -10.36 9.04 19.01
N LEU A 71 -10.97 8.09 18.28
CA LEU A 71 -10.34 7.36 17.18
C LEU A 71 -10.85 7.88 15.84
N ARG A 72 -9.94 7.95 14.85
CA ARG A 72 -10.27 8.38 13.49
C ARG A 72 -10.53 7.17 12.61
N GLN A 73 -11.77 6.98 12.16
CA GLN A 73 -12.14 5.96 11.20
C GLN A 73 -12.13 6.54 9.77
N ALA A 74 -11.36 5.91 8.88
CA ALA A 74 -11.40 6.21 7.45
C ALA A 74 -12.59 5.51 6.78
N TYR A 75 -13.26 6.18 5.85
CA TYR A 75 -14.29 5.60 4.99
C TYR A 75 -14.22 6.20 3.59
N VAL A 76 -14.85 5.53 2.63
CA VAL A 76 -15.07 6.06 1.28
C VAL A 76 -16.58 6.14 1.08
N ASP A 77 -17.06 7.28 0.63
CA ASP A 77 -18.46 7.49 0.28
C ASP A 77 -18.55 7.82 -1.21
N VAL A 78 -19.04 6.86 -1.99
CA VAL A 78 -19.17 6.97 -3.45
C VAL A 78 -20.45 6.28 -3.91
N GLY A 79 -21.03 6.79 -4.98
CA GLY A 79 -22.29 6.30 -5.53
C GLY A 79 -23.45 7.26 -5.28
N PRO A 80 -24.62 6.99 -5.87
CA PRO A 80 -25.83 7.78 -5.64
C PRO A 80 -26.35 7.59 -4.22
N ALA A 81 -26.98 8.64 -3.70
CA ALA A 81 -27.69 8.66 -2.41
C ALA A 81 -29.10 8.05 -2.51
#